data_AF-A0A951CIU1-F1
#
_entry.id   AF-A0A951CIU1-F1
#
_cell.length_a   1.000
_cell.length_b   1.000
_cell.length_c   1.000
_cell.angle_alpha   90.00
_cell.angle_beta   90.00
_cell.angle_gamma   90.00
#
_symmetry.space_group_name_H-M   'P 1'
#
loop_
_entity.id
_entity.type
_entity.pdbx_description
1 polymer ?
#
loop_
_entity_poly.entity_id
_entity_poly.type
_entity_poly.pdbx_seq_one_letter_code
_entity_poly.pdbx_strand_id
1 'polypeptide(L)'
;MASNTQPENGHDYVIGCDWGRSHDYTVFVVLDATTRAMVALDRFNQIDYSLQCGRLRSLAEVFRPKRILAEQNSIGQVVIEQLMRDGLRIEPFTTTNASKAQAIEALALAFERGDIRILDNRVLINELVAYQAERLSSGLLRYSSPSGQHDDCVVALAIAWTAVASPSRPVY
;
A
#
# COMPACT_ATOMS: atom_id res chain seq x y z
N MET A 1 14.89 4.31 8.78
CA MET A 1 15.03 3.12 9.64
C MET A 1 13.64 2.53 9.78
N ALA A 2 13.46 1.23 9.48
CA ALA A 2 12.17 0.57 9.66
C ALA A 2 11.81 0.59 11.15
N SER A 3 10.58 0.99 11.50
CA SER A 3 10.08 0.85 12.86
C SER A 3 10.04 -0.63 13.21
N ASN A 4 10.81 -1.02 14.22
CA ASN A 4 11.03 -2.40 14.64
C ASN A 4 9.86 -2.88 15.52
N THR A 5 8.64 -2.86 14.99
CA THR A 5 7.45 -3.32 15.71
C THR A 5 7.28 -4.81 15.46
N GLN A 6 7.45 -5.64 16.50
CA GLN A 6 7.12 -7.06 16.42
C GLN A 6 5.60 -7.23 16.36
N PRO A 7 5.10 -8.27 15.64
CA PRO A 7 3.67 -8.55 15.61
C PRO A 7 3.16 -8.91 17.01
N GLU A 8 2.09 -8.24 17.42
CA GLU A 8 1.31 -8.56 18.62
C GLU A 8 0.40 -9.77 18.39
N ASN A 9 0.30 -10.63 19.40
CA ASN A 9 -0.50 -11.85 19.34
C ASN A 9 -2.00 -11.53 19.34
N GLY A 10 -2.77 -12.21 18.48
CA GLY A 10 -4.21 -12.01 18.33
C GLY A 10 -4.61 -10.80 17.47
N HIS A 11 -3.65 -10.05 16.93
CA HIS A 11 -3.91 -8.97 15.99
C HIS A 11 -3.91 -9.46 14.54
N ASP A 12 -4.68 -8.76 13.72
CA ASP A 12 -4.78 -9.01 12.29
C ASP A 12 -3.95 -7.99 11.51
N TYR A 13 -3.15 -8.46 10.56
CA TYR A 13 -2.33 -7.59 9.73
C TYR A 13 -2.75 -7.64 8.27
N VAL A 14 -2.55 -6.52 7.57
CA VAL A 14 -2.67 -6.43 6.12
C VAL A 14 -1.45 -5.73 5.53
N ILE A 15 -1.12 -6.05 4.28
CA ILE A 15 -0.05 -5.40 3.54
C ILE A 15 -0.61 -4.75 2.28
N GLY A 16 -0.28 -3.48 2.05
CA GLY A 16 -0.46 -2.80 0.77
C GLY A 16 0.88 -2.63 0.06
N CYS A 17 0.92 -2.92 -1.23
CA CYS A 17 2.14 -2.88 -2.03
C CYS A 17 1.97 -1.97 -3.25
N ASP A 18 2.93 -1.08 -3.43
CA ASP A 18 3.14 -0.32 -4.66
C ASP A 18 4.53 -0.63 -5.23
N TRP A 19 4.64 -0.79 -6.56
CA TRP A 19 5.83 -1.33 -7.22
C TRP A 19 6.53 -0.26 -8.06
N GLY A 20 7.74 0.12 -7.65
CA GLY A 20 8.53 1.12 -8.33
C GLY A 20 9.34 0.60 -9.52
N ARG A 21 9.64 1.51 -10.45
CA ARG A 21 10.55 1.34 -11.60
C ARG A 21 11.91 1.98 -11.35
N SER A 22 12.65 2.28 -12.43
CA SER A 22 13.97 2.93 -12.39
C SER A 22 14.01 4.28 -11.66
N HIS A 23 12.90 5.02 -11.64
CA HIS A 23 12.81 6.33 -10.99
C HIS A 23 11.82 6.38 -9.83
N ASP A 24 11.00 5.34 -9.64
CA ASP A 24 9.96 5.28 -8.62
C ASP A 24 10.41 4.36 -7.47
N TYR A 25 9.71 4.41 -6.34
CA TYR A 25 10.02 3.56 -5.20
C TYR A 25 9.03 2.40 -5.09
N THR A 26 9.55 1.22 -4.76
CA THR A 26 8.70 0.15 -4.27
C THR A 26 8.42 0.41 -2.79
N VAL A 27 7.15 0.35 -2.42
CA VAL A 27 6.69 0.61 -1.06
C VAL A 27 5.78 -0.51 -0.58
N PHE A 28 6.09 -1.05 0.60
CA PHE A 28 5.22 -1.96 1.35
C PHE A 28 4.80 -1.29 2.65
N VAL A 29 3.49 -1.25 2.89
CA VAL A 29 2.88 -0.75 4.11
C VAL A 29 2.25 -1.91 4.84
N VAL A 30 2.62 -2.11 6.11
CA VAL A 30 1.93 -3.06 7.01
C VAL A 30 1.05 -2.27 7.96
N LEU A 31 -0.25 -2.56 7.92
CA LEU A 31 -1.23 -2.07 8.90
C LEU A 31 -1.64 -3.20 9.83
N ASP A 32 -1.65 -2.91 11.12
CA ASP A 32 -2.44 -3.65 12.11
C ASP A 32 -3.91 -3.22 11.94
N ALA A 33 -4.73 -4.13 11.41
CA ALA A 33 -6.15 -3.93 11.17
C ALA A 33 -6.97 -3.94 12.47
N THR A 34 -6.46 -4.54 13.55
CA THR A 34 -7.10 -4.56 14.87
C THR A 34 -7.01 -3.19 15.53
N THR A 35 -5.81 -2.57 15.51
CA THR A 35 -5.57 -1.25 16.13
C THR A 35 -5.63 -0.09 15.14
N ARG A 36 -5.83 -0.39 13.85
CA ARG A 36 -5.85 0.54 12.71
C ARG A 36 -4.61 1.44 12.65
N ALA A 37 -3.44 0.84 12.91
CA ALA A 37 -2.17 1.55 12.96
C ALA A 37 -1.16 0.95 12.00
N MET A 38 -0.38 1.80 11.33
CA MET A 38 0.80 1.38 10.58
C MET A 38 1.88 0.90 11.54
N VAL A 39 2.35 -0.33 11.33
CA VAL A 39 3.37 -0.97 12.17
C VAL A 39 4.71 -1.12 11.45
N ALA A 40 4.70 -1.16 10.13
CA ALA A 40 5.91 -1.15 9.32
C ALA A 40 5.71 -0.42 7.99
N LEU A 41 6.79 0.23 7.54
CA LEU A 41 6.91 0.84 6.22
C LEU A 41 8.27 0.42 5.65
N ASP A 42 8.24 -0.25 4.51
CA ASP A 42 9.42 -0.59 3.74
C ASP A 42 9.40 0.17 2.42
N ARG A 43 10.45 0.96 2.14
CA ARG A 43 10.57 1.81 0.95
C ARG A 43 11.97 1.69 0.38
N PHE A 44 12.07 1.34 -0.90
CA PHE A 44 13.35 1.16 -1.57
C PHE A 44 13.23 1.39 -3.08
N ASN A 45 14.27 1.93 -3.70
CA ASN A 45 14.37 2.18 -5.14
C ASN A 45 15.33 1.16 -5.77
N GLN A 46 14.83 -0.04 -6.08
CA GLN A 46 15.61 -1.04 -6.81
C GLN A 46 14.71 -1.83 -7.78
N ILE A 47 15.22 -2.02 -8.99
CA ILE A 47 14.52 -2.71 -10.10
C ILE A 47 14.58 -4.25 -9.94
N ASP A 48 15.45 -4.77 -9.07
CA ASP A 48 15.60 -6.22 -8.90
C ASP A 48 14.32 -6.85 -8.33
N TYR A 49 13.62 -7.59 -9.19
CA TYR A 49 12.42 -8.34 -8.86
C TYR A 49 12.62 -9.36 -7.75
N SER A 50 13.79 -10.01 -7.70
CA SER A 50 14.10 -10.99 -6.66
C SER A 50 14.21 -10.32 -5.30
N LEU A 51 14.76 -9.10 -5.25
CA LEU A 51 14.77 -8.30 -4.03
C LEU A 51 13.36 -7.89 -3.62
N GLN A 52 12.54 -7.40 -4.56
CA GLN A 52 11.14 -7.04 -4.28
C GLN A 52 10.37 -8.22 -3.69
N CYS A 53 10.50 -9.40 -4.33
CA CYS A 53 9.87 -10.63 -3.85
C CYS A 53 10.38 -11.03 -2.46
N GLY A 54 11.70 -11.02 -2.25
CA GLY A 54 12.32 -11.39 -0.98
C GLY A 54 11.87 -10.50 0.17
N ARG A 55 11.81 -9.18 -0.03
CA ARG A 55 11.39 -8.21 0.99
C ARG A 55 9.93 -8.38 1.38
N LEU A 56 9.02 -8.56 0.41
CA LEU A 56 7.62 -8.83 0.73
C LEU A 56 7.44 -10.19 1.41
N ARG A 57 8.19 -11.23 1.02
CA ARG A 57 8.21 -12.52 1.71
C ARG A 57 8.61 -12.37 3.17
N SER A 58 9.70 -11.64 3.45
CA SER A 58 10.13 -11.40 4.84
C SER A 58 9.06 -10.69 5.67
N LEU A 59 8.37 -9.69 5.12
CA LEU A 59 7.25 -9.03 5.81
C LEU A 59 6.08 -10.01 6.05
N ALA A 60 5.74 -10.83 5.06
CA ALA A 60 4.68 -11.82 5.18
C ALA A 60 4.99 -12.93 6.20
N GLU A 61 6.26 -13.35 6.30
CA GLU A 61 6.73 -14.32 7.31
C GLU A 61 6.64 -13.77 8.73
N VAL A 62 7.02 -12.50 8.91
CA VAL A 62 6.97 -11.81 10.21
C VAL A 62 5.54 -11.56 10.64
N PHE A 63 4.76 -10.83 9.83
CA PHE A 63 3.45 -10.33 10.23
C PHE A 63 2.29 -11.30 9.96
N ARG A 64 2.50 -12.33 9.13
CA ARG A 64 1.47 -13.32 8.73
C ARG A 64 0.13 -12.65 8.38
N PRO A 65 0.14 -11.71 7.42
CA PRO A 65 -1.02 -10.89 7.13
C PRO A 65 -2.20 -11.74 6.65
N LYS A 66 -3.41 -11.34 7.05
CA LYS A 66 -4.65 -11.93 6.52
C LYS A 66 -4.82 -11.64 5.03
N ARG A 67 -4.36 -10.47 4.59
CA ARG A 67 -4.49 -9.98 3.21
C ARG A 67 -3.24 -9.24 2.77
N ILE A 68 -2.82 -9.48 1.54
CA ILE A 68 -1.78 -8.72 0.85
C ILE A 68 -2.42 -8.17 -0.41
N LEU A 69 -2.57 -6.86 -0.51
CA LEU A 69 -3.03 -6.19 -1.71
C LEU A 69 -1.83 -5.58 -2.41
N ALA A 70 -1.73 -5.77 -3.73
CA ALA A 70 -0.59 -5.30 -4.50
C ALA A 70 -1.03 -4.65 -5.79
N GLU A 71 -0.44 -3.50 -6.12
CA GLU A 71 -0.77 -2.78 -7.34
C GLU A 71 -0.51 -3.66 -8.58
N GLN A 72 -1.53 -3.84 -9.41
CA GLN A 72 -1.42 -4.58 -10.67
C GLN A 72 -1.20 -3.58 -11.81
N ASN A 73 0.06 -3.23 -12.02
CA ASN A 73 0.54 -2.56 -13.22
C ASN A 73 1.37 -3.55 -14.08
N SER A 74 1.94 -3.11 -15.20
CA SER A 74 2.71 -4.01 -16.09
C SER A 74 3.94 -4.65 -15.45
N ILE A 75 4.47 -4.09 -14.37
CA ILE A 75 5.60 -4.65 -13.60
C ILE A 75 5.09 -5.45 -12.41
N GLY A 76 4.14 -4.90 -11.67
CA GLY A 76 3.50 -5.55 -10.54
C GLY A 76 2.97 -6.93 -10.91
N GLN A 77 2.44 -7.12 -12.13
CA GLN A 77 1.96 -8.42 -12.59
C GLN A 77 3.03 -9.53 -12.52
N VAL A 78 4.26 -9.28 -12.98
CA VAL A 78 5.33 -10.29 -12.98
C VAL A 78 5.73 -10.65 -11.55
N VAL A 79 5.80 -9.67 -10.66
CA VAL A 79 6.15 -9.85 -9.24
C VAL A 79 5.05 -10.61 -8.50
N ILE A 80 3.78 -10.23 -8.73
CA ILE A 80 2.61 -10.91 -8.16
C ILE A 80 2.59 -12.37 -8.60
N GLU A 81 2.76 -12.66 -9.89
CA GLU A 81 2.77 -14.04 -10.41
C GLU A 81 3.89 -14.89 -9.81
N GLN A 82 5.08 -14.33 -9.60
CA GLN A 82 6.17 -15.03 -8.91
C GLN A 82 5.84 -15.32 -7.45
N LEU A 83 5.36 -14.32 -6.71
CA LEU A 83 5.06 -14.47 -5.29
C LEU A 83 3.89 -15.43 -5.03
N MET A 84 2.89 -15.45 -5.92
CA MET A 84 1.81 -16.42 -5.86
C MET A 84 2.32 -17.85 -6.11
N ARG A 85 3.27 -18.04 -7.03
CA ARG A 85 3.96 -19.34 -7.22
C ARG A 85 4.76 -19.74 -5.97
N ASP A 86 5.31 -18.76 -5.25
CA ASP A 86 6.02 -18.97 -3.99
C ASP A 86 5.08 -19.22 -2.79
N GLY A 87 3.77 -19.25 -3.02
CA GLY A 87 2.76 -19.61 -2.01
C GLY A 87 2.12 -18.44 -1.27
N LEU A 88 2.44 -17.19 -1.62
CA LEU A 88 1.76 -16.04 -1.04
C LEU A 88 0.37 -15.85 -1.66
N ARG A 89 -0.61 -15.54 -0.81
CA ARG A 89 -1.95 -15.15 -1.26
C ARG A 89 -1.98 -13.64 -1.46
N ILE A 90 -1.81 -13.21 -2.69
CA ILE A 90 -1.84 -11.81 -3.08
C ILE A 90 -3.15 -11.52 -3.81
N GLU A 91 -3.80 -10.43 -3.40
CA GLU A 91 -4.96 -9.85 -4.05
C GLU A 91 -4.49 -8.72 -4.96
N PRO A 92 -4.58 -8.87 -6.30
CA PRO A 92 -4.20 -7.81 -7.20
C PRO A 92 -5.14 -6.61 -7.06
N PHE A 93 -4.58 -5.41 -7.00
CA PHE A 93 -5.29 -4.15 -7.00
C PHE A 93 -5.14 -3.46 -8.36
N THR A 94 -6.18 -3.50 -9.18
CA THR A 94 -6.16 -2.84 -10.49
C THR A 94 -6.32 -1.33 -10.33
N THR A 95 -5.26 -0.59 -10.61
CA THR A 95 -5.27 0.89 -10.56
C THR A 95 -5.87 1.48 -11.83
N THR A 96 -7.07 2.03 -11.68
CA THR A 96 -7.73 2.91 -12.66
C THR A 96 -7.92 4.27 -12.00
N ASN A 97 -8.24 5.31 -12.78
CA ASN A 97 -8.54 6.62 -12.18
C ASN A 97 -9.67 6.53 -11.13
N ALA A 98 -10.68 5.68 -11.38
CA ALA A 98 -11.81 5.49 -10.47
C ALA A 98 -11.43 4.72 -9.20
N SER A 99 -10.74 3.58 -9.32
CA SER A 99 -10.32 2.79 -8.14
C SER A 99 -9.27 3.54 -7.31
N LYS A 100 -8.38 4.31 -7.95
CA LYS A 100 -7.43 5.20 -7.27
C LYS A 100 -8.17 6.29 -6.49
N ALA A 101 -9.13 6.97 -7.11
CA ALA A 101 -9.95 7.97 -6.43
C ALA A 101 -10.67 7.39 -5.21
N GLN A 102 -11.31 6.22 -5.34
CA GLN A 102 -12.00 5.56 -4.23
C GLN A 102 -11.06 5.21 -3.06
N ALA A 103 -9.87 4.67 -3.35
CA ALA A 103 -8.90 4.32 -2.31
C ALA A 103 -8.37 5.55 -1.58
N ILE A 104 -8.08 6.63 -2.33
CA ILE A 104 -7.59 7.90 -1.77
C ILE A 104 -8.67 8.59 -0.93
N GLU A 105 -9.90 8.64 -1.41
CA GLU A 105 -11.03 9.22 -0.67
C GLU A 105 -11.33 8.43 0.61
N ALA A 106 -11.25 7.10 0.57
CA ALA A 106 -11.40 6.26 1.76
C ALA A 106 -10.27 6.50 2.78
N LEU A 107 -9.04 6.71 2.32
CA LEU A 107 -7.91 7.05 3.17
C LEU A 107 -8.06 8.45 3.79
N ALA A 108 -8.46 9.45 2.99
CA ALA A 108 -8.71 10.80 3.46
C ALA A 108 -9.78 10.84 4.57
N LEU A 109 -10.88 10.10 4.35
CA LEU A 109 -11.95 9.97 5.35
C LEU A 109 -11.45 9.29 6.64
N ALA A 110 -10.54 8.33 6.54
CA ALA A 110 -9.96 7.67 7.71
C ALA A 110 -9.10 8.64 8.54
N PHE A 111 -8.32 9.50 7.89
CA PHE A 111 -7.59 10.56 8.59
C PHE A 111 -8.55 11.56 9.24
N GLU A 112 -9.59 12.01 8.52
CA GLU A 112 -10.58 12.94 9.05
C GLU A 112 -11.28 12.41 10.32
N ARG A 113 -11.58 11.11 10.36
CA ARG A 113 -12.22 10.45 11.51
C ARG A 113 -11.26 10.05 12.63
N GLY A 114 -9.95 10.16 12.41
CA GLY A 114 -8.95 9.61 13.33
C GLY A 114 -8.95 8.08 13.37
N ASP A 115 -9.45 7.43 12.33
CA ASP A 115 -9.57 5.97 12.23
C ASP A 115 -8.22 5.30 11.93
N ILE A 116 -7.26 6.02 11.32
CA ILE A 116 -5.94 5.51 10.95
C ILE A 116 -4.83 6.25 11.70
N ARG A 117 -3.84 5.49 12.17
CA ARG A 117 -2.57 6.03 12.70
C ARG A 117 -1.42 5.60 11.81
N ILE A 118 -0.52 6.53 11.49
CA ILE A 118 0.67 6.26 10.67
C ILE A 118 1.95 6.42 11.48
N LEU A 119 3.03 5.82 10.99
CA LEU A 119 4.36 6.06 11.54
C LEU A 119 4.78 7.51 11.31
N ASP A 120 5.55 8.08 12.25
CA ASP A 120 6.22 9.37 12.07
C ASP A 120 7.39 9.22 11.08
N ASN A 121 7.04 9.12 9.79
CA ASN A 121 7.98 8.99 8.70
C ASN A 121 7.89 10.22 7.80
N ARG A 122 8.96 11.01 7.79
CA ARG A 122 9.02 12.27 7.04
C ARG A 122 8.71 12.13 5.55
N VAL A 123 9.10 11.03 4.91
CA VAL A 123 8.84 10.84 3.47
C VAL A 123 7.35 10.61 3.24
N LEU A 124 6.75 9.67 3.97
CA LEU A 124 5.31 9.41 3.91
C LEU A 124 4.50 10.68 4.21
N ILE A 125 4.84 11.41 5.28
CA ILE A 125 4.14 12.63 5.67
C ILE A 125 4.23 13.69 4.58
N ASN A 126 5.42 13.90 4.01
CA ASN A 126 5.60 14.87 2.93
C ASN A 126 4.81 14.50 1.68
N GLU A 127 4.81 13.22 1.28
CA GLU A 127 4.01 12.76 0.13
C GLU A 127 2.51 12.93 0.38
N LEU A 128 2.02 12.60 1.59
CA LEU A 128 0.61 12.80 1.99
C LEU A 128 0.18 14.28 1.93
N VAL A 129 1.03 15.18 2.44
CA VAL A 129 0.75 16.63 2.45
C VAL A 129 0.78 17.22 1.04
N ALA A 130 1.66 16.71 0.17
CA ALA A 130 1.79 17.20 -1.19
C ALA A 130 0.70 16.69 -2.14
N TYR A 131 0.04 15.58 -1.79
CA TYR A 131 -0.93 14.90 -2.65
C TYR A 131 -2.16 15.75 -2.97
N GLN A 132 -2.55 15.82 -4.24
CA GLN A 132 -3.55 16.77 -4.72
C GLN A 132 -4.60 16.11 -5.61
N ALA A 133 -5.79 16.74 -5.63
CA ALA A 133 -6.87 16.43 -6.55
C ALA A 133 -6.91 17.47 -7.68
N GLU A 134 -6.84 17.01 -8.92
CA GLU A 134 -7.01 17.82 -10.13
C GLU A 134 -8.34 17.45 -10.81
N ARG A 135 -9.13 18.45 -11.23
CA ARG A 135 -10.32 18.23 -12.05
C ARG A 135 -9.94 18.20 -13.53
N LEU A 136 -10.15 17.05 -14.17
CA LEU A 136 -9.91 16.85 -15.59
C LEU A 136 -10.97 17.55 -16.46
N SER A 137 -10.67 17.73 -17.74
CA SER A 137 -11.62 18.28 -18.74
C SER A 137 -12.91 17.46 -18.88
N SER A 138 -12.87 16.17 -18.56
CA SER A 138 -14.04 15.29 -18.49
C SER A 138 -14.93 15.52 -17.27
N GLY A 139 -14.51 16.36 -16.32
CA GLY A 139 -15.17 16.60 -15.05
C GLY A 139 -14.78 15.63 -13.93
N LEU A 140 -14.09 14.52 -14.26
CA LEU A 140 -13.57 13.56 -13.29
C LEU A 140 -12.42 14.15 -12.47
N LEU A 141 -12.26 13.69 -11.23
CA LEU A 141 -11.08 13.98 -10.42
C LEU A 141 -9.96 12.99 -10.73
N ARG A 142 -8.73 13.49 -10.72
CA ARG A 142 -7.49 12.72 -10.74
C ARG A 142 -6.70 13.07 -9.49
N TYR A 143 -6.17 12.05 -8.82
CA TYR A 143 -5.31 12.22 -7.65
C TYR A 143 -3.87 11.88 -8.00
N SER A 144 -2.94 12.77 -7.67
CA SER A 144 -1.50 12.61 -7.96
C SER A 144 -0.64 13.56 -7.13
N SER A 145 0.65 13.25 -7.04
CA SER A 145 1.66 14.18 -6.53
C SER A 145 1.98 15.28 -7.56
N PRO A 146 2.51 16.44 -7.13
CA PRO A 146 3.01 17.46 -8.03
C PRO A 146 4.10 16.93 -8.95
N SER A 147 4.27 17.58 -10.10
CA SER A 147 5.33 17.22 -11.05
C SER A 147 6.71 17.22 -10.37
N GLY A 148 7.47 16.14 -10.55
CA GLY A 148 8.79 15.97 -9.96
C GLY A 148 8.78 15.43 -8.51
N GLN A 149 7.62 15.07 -7.97
CA GLN A 149 7.48 14.42 -6.66
C GLN A 149 6.94 12.99 -6.80
N HIS A 150 7.14 12.18 -5.76
CA HIS A 150 6.65 10.79 -5.69
C HIS A 150 5.32 10.69 -4.95
N ASP A 151 4.57 9.62 -5.21
CA ASP A 151 3.36 9.25 -4.45
C ASP A 151 3.33 7.80 -3.99
N ASP A 152 4.44 7.09 -4.12
CA ASP A 152 4.51 5.64 -3.90
C ASP A 152 4.06 5.26 -2.47
N CYS A 153 4.40 6.07 -1.46
CA CYS A 153 3.96 5.82 -0.08
C CYS A 153 2.47 6.06 0.11
N VAL A 154 1.92 7.07 -0.55
CA VAL A 154 0.47 7.39 -0.48
C VAL A 154 -0.33 6.27 -1.14
N VAL A 155 0.12 5.80 -2.30
CA VAL A 155 -0.53 4.71 -3.05
C VAL A 155 -0.49 3.42 -2.24
N ALA A 156 0.68 3.00 -1.75
CA ALA A 156 0.79 1.79 -0.92
C ALA A 156 -0.07 1.85 0.35
N LEU A 157 -0.14 3.01 1.01
CA LEU A 157 -0.98 3.23 2.18
C LEU A 157 -2.48 3.15 1.84
N ALA A 158 -2.92 3.77 0.75
CA ALA A 158 -4.31 3.73 0.31
C ALA A 158 -4.76 2.31 -0.08
N ILE A 159 -3.87 1.56 -0.73
CA ILE A 159 -4.10 0.14 -1.03
C ILE A 159 -4.21 -0.68 0.26
N ALA A 160 -3.29 -0.49 1.22
CA ALA A 160 -3.36 -1.17 2.52
C ALA A 160 -4.67 -0.86 3.26
N TRP A 161 -5.09 0.41 3.24
CA TRP A 161 -6.32 0.85 3.89
C TRP A 161 -7.58 0.24 3.25
N THR A 162 -7.58 0.05 1.92
CA THR A 162 -8.66 -0.66 1.22
C THR A 162 -8.88 -2.07 1.79
N ALA A 163 -7.79 -2.75 2.19
CA ALA A 163 -7.86 -4.07 2.80
C ALA A 163 -8.47 -4.06 4.22
N VAL A 164 -8.31 -2.96 4.95
CA VAL A 164 -8.92 -2.76 6.29
C VAL A 164 -10.40 -2.37 6.15
N ALA A 165 -10.71 -1.45 5.25
CA ALA A 165 -12.04 -0.86 5.09
C ALA A 165 -13.05 -1.82 4.43
N SER A 166 -12.59 -2.75 3.59
CA SER A 166 -13.44 -3.74 2.93
C SER A 166 -13.24 -5.12 3.56
N PRO A 167 -14.07 -5.54 4.54
CA PRO A 167 -13.95 -6.88 5.10
C PRO A 167 -14.11 -7.93 3.99
N SER A 168 -13.29 -8.99 4.03
CA SER A 168 -13.38 -10.10 3.10
C SER A 168 -14.80 -10.66 3.10
N ARG A 169 -15.50 -10.62 1.96
CA ARG A 169 -16.80 -11.29 1.84
C ARG A 169 -16.59 -12.77 2.16
N PRO A 170 -17.34 -13.36 3.12
CA PRO A 170 -17.27 -14.80 3.33
C PRO A 170 -17.70 -15.48 2.03
N VAL A 171 -16.85 -16.36 1.52
CA VAL A 171 -17.21 -17.30 0.45
C VAL A 171 -18.03 -18.38 1.14
N TYR A 172 -19.34 -18.40 0.90
CA TYR A 172 -20.24 -19.48 1.32
C TYR A 172 -20.14 -20.65 0.34
#